data_AF-A0A918GTM9-F1
#
_entry.id   AF-A0A918GTM9-F1
#
_cell.length_a   1.000
_cell.length_b   1.000
_cell.length_c   1.000
_cell.angle_alpha   90.00
_cell.angle_beta   90.00
_cell.angle_gamma   90.00
#
_symmetry.space_group_name_H-M   'P 1'
#
loop_
_entity.id
_entity.type
_entity.pdbx_description
1 polymer ?
#
loop_
_entity_poly.entity_id
_entity_poly.type
_entity_poly.pdbx_seq_one_letter_code
_entity_poly.pdbx_strand_id
1 'polypeptide(L)'
;MEPQQFATLRLRGADGMTVHGPYADRADADMATGRFASDITTFACTLALYPPDADPITTCATTAPTGTVLEMTDDVADALLTANESDPGTDRAGPVAVAVLVDPPARRLLLWIGPFPDTTAAQSWLKQASTVSGGTYRATMRVHPLHATDVAEPEVGPKTTGTVA
;
A
#
# COMPACT_ATOMS: atom_id res chain seq x y z
N MET A 1 -13.30 15.34 -11.85
CA MET A 1 -11.91 15.00 -11.49
C MET A 1 -11.90 14.99 -9.98
N GLU A 2 -11.78 13.81 -9.38
CA GLU A 2 -11.69 13.72 -7.92
C GLU A 2 -10.35 14.32 -7.45
N PRO A 3 -10.30 14.94 -6.26
CA PRO A 3 -9.06 15.50 -5.74
C PRO A 3 -8.04 14.38 -5.51
N GLN A 4 -6.78 14.66 -5.84
CA GLN A 4 -5.66 13.77 -5.55
C GLN A 4 -5.63 13.44 -4.05
N GLN A 5 -5.57 12.16 -3.72
CA GLN A 5 -5.39 11.71 -2.33
C GLN A 5 -3.99 11.15 -2.12
N PHE A 6 -3.54 11.20 -0.87
CA PHE A 6 -2.21 10.79 -0.46
C PHE A 6 -2.27 9.73 0.64
N ALA A 7 -1.20 8.96 0.77
CA ALA A 7 -1.01 8.00 1.84
C ALA A 7 0.46 8.01 2.27
N THR A 8 0.73 7.40 3.41
CA THR A 8 2.10 7.15 3.88
C THR A 8 2.33 5.66 3.96
N LEU A 9 3.30 5.17 3.19
CA LEU A 9 3.82 3.83 3.31
C LEU A 9 4.84 3.79 4.44
N ARG A 10 4.74 2.78 5.30
CA ARG A 10 5.73 2.47 6.33
C ARG A 10 6.11 1.00 6.25
N LEU A 11 7.39 0.72 6.24
CA LEU A 11 7.97 -0.62 6.31
C LEU A 11 8.92 -0.68 7.51
N ARG A 12 8.61 -1.55 8.48
CA ARG A 12 9.48 -1.83 9.63
C ARG A 12 9.75 -3.32 9.71
N GLY A 13 11.00 -3.73 9.87
CA GLY A 13 11.41 -5.13 9.76
C GLY A 13 10.61 -6.14 10.61
N ALA A 14 10.17 -5.74 11.82
CA ALA A 14 9.38 -6.60 12.71
C ALA A 14 7.85 -6.46 12.54
N ASP A 15 7.37 -5.27 12.16
CA ASP A 15 5.92 -4.97 12.07
C ASP A 15 5.37 -5.13 10.64
N GLY A 16 6.26 -5.38 9.68
CA GLY A 16 5.91 -5.49 8.26
C GLY A 16 5.56 -4.14 7.63
N MET A 17 4.77 -4.21 6.57
CA MET A 17 4.28 -3.02 5.87
C MET A 17 2.93 -2.57 6.44
N THR A 18 2.80 -1.26 6.66
CA THR A 18 1.52 -0.58 6.92
C THR A 18 1.35 0.63 6.02
N VAL A 19 0.10 1.02 5.76
CA VAL A 19 -0.25 2.19 4.94
C VAL A 19 -1.20 3.07 5.74
N HIS A 20 -0.86 4.36 5.86
CA HIS A 20 -1.60 5.33 6.67
C HIS A 20 -2.25 6.38 5.78
N GLY A 21 -3.46 6.82 6.13
CA GLY A 21 -4.26 7.75 5.33
C GLY A 21 -5.75 7.33 5.25
N PRO A 22 -6.50 7.76 4.21
CA PRO A 22 -6.07 8.68 3.15
C PRO A 22 -5.94 10.12 3.68
N TYR A 23 -4.95 10.85 3.18
CA TYR A 23 -4.76 12.28 3.40
C TYR A 23 -5.27 13.08 2.20
N ALA A 24 -5.92 14.20 2.47
CA ALA A 24 -6.38 15.12 1.43
C ALA A 24 -5.24 16.02 0.90
N ASP A 25 -4.20 16.25 1.72
CA ASP A 25 -3.05 17.09 1.38
C ASP A 25 -1.75 16.28 1.43
N ARG A 26 -0.81 16.63 0.54
CA ARG A 26 0.52 16.03 0.52
C ARG A 26 1.31 16.40 1.78
N ALA A 27 1.17 17.61 2.30
CA ALA A 27 1.89 18.09 3.47
C ALA A 27 1.55 17.27 4.73
N ASP A 28 0.28 16.85 4.88
CA ASP A 28 -0.13 15.98 5.99
C ASP A 28 0.50 14.59 5.86
N ALA A 29 0.56 14.06 4.64
CA ALA A 29 1.21 12.78 4.38
C ALA A 29 2.75 12.87 4.57
N ASP A 30 3.38 13.96 4.15
CA ASP A 30 4.82 14.21 4.38
C ASP A 30 5.12 14.32 5.89
N MET A 31 4.24 14.96 6.66
CA MET A 31 4.35 15.04 8.12
C MET A 31 4.27 13.67 8.80
N ALA A 32 3.29 12.85 8.40
CA ALA A 32 3.16 11.47 8.89
C ALA A 32 4.39 10.63 8.50
N THR A 33 4.87 10.80 7.26
CA THR A 33 6.09 10.14 6.76
C THR A 33 7.30 10.51 7.61
N GLY A 34 7.50 11.80 7.90
CA GLY A 34 8.59 12.28 8.77
C GLY A 34 8.52 11.70 10.17
N ARG A 35 7.33 11.51 10.73
CA ARG A 35 7.13 10.86 12.03
C ARG A 35 7.58 9.40 12.01
N PHE A 36 7.22 8.63 10.97
CA PHE A 36 7.61 7.22 10.88
C PHE A 36 9.09 7.02 10.53
N ALA A 37 9.67 7.92 9.74
CA ALA A 37 11.10 7.89 9.38
C ALA A 37 12.03 8.30 10.53
N SER A 38 11.51 8.64 11.71
CA SER A 38 12.31 9.00 12.88
C SER A 38 13.06 7.81 13.51
N ASP A 39 12.69 6.57 13.18
CA ASP A 39 13.38 5.34 13.57
C ASP A 39 14.28 4.86 12.42
N ILE A 40 15.58 4.66 12.68
CA ILE A 40 16.57 4.19 11.69
C ILE A 40 16.26 2.82 11.08
N THR A 41 15.37 2.05 11.71
CA THR A 41 14.93 0.72 11.25
C THR A 41 13.67 0.77 10.40
N THR A 42 13.13 1.98 10.16
CA THR A 42 11.88 2.18 9.44
C THR A 42 12.12 2.91 8.14
N PHE A 43 11.70 2.28 7.03
CA PHE A 43 11.52 2.99 5.77
C PHE A 43 10.11 3.59 5.74
N ALA A 44 10.00 4.88 5.38
CA ALA A 44 8.71 5.51 5.16
C ALA A 44 8.75 6.41 3.93
N CYS A 45 7.67 6.43 3.17
CA CYS A 45 7.52 7.33 2.03
C CYS A 45 6.08 7.79 1.82
N THR A 46 5.94 9.00 1.30
CA THR A 46 4.66 9.58 0.90
C THR A 46 4.27 9.07 -0.49
N LEU A 47 3.01 8.68 -0.63
CA LEU A 47 2.41 8.15 -1.85
C LEU A 47 1.28 9.07 -2.29
N ALA A 48 1.27 9.46 -3.56
CA ALA A 48 0.06 9.90 -4.25
C ALA A 48 -0.70 8.67 -4.77
N LEU A 49 -1.97 8.54 -4.41
CA LEU A 49 -2.83 7.42 -4.82
C LEU A 49 -3.44 7.68 -6.20
N TYR A 50 -3.28 6.74 -7.12
CA TYR A 50 -4.04 6.79 -8.37
C TYR A 50 -5.54 6.63 -8.09
N PRO A 51 -6.41 7.37 -8.79
CA PRO A 51 -7.85 7.25 -8.59
C PRO A 51 -8.35 5.85 -8.99
N PRO A 52 -9.47 5.36 -8.44
CA PRO A 52 -10.03 4.04 -8.75
C PRO A 52 -10.36 3.77 -10.23
N ASP A 53 -10.43 4.78 -11.08
CA ASP A 53 -10.64 4.64 -12.53
C ASP A 53 -9.33 4.47 -13.33
N ALA A 54 -8.17 4.54 -12.67
CA ALA A 54 -6.88 4.33 -13.31
C ALA A 54 -6.67 2.85 -13.69
N ASP A 55 -6.36 2.60 -14.96
CA ASP A 55 -5.90 1.29 -15.42
C ASP A 55 -4.40 1.15 -15.09
N PRO A 56 -3.99 0.17 -14.26
CA PRO A 56 -2.61 0.07 -13.78
C PRO A 56 -1.60 -0.22 -14.89
N ILE A 57 -1.99 -0.95 -15.94
CA ILE A 57 -1.08 -1.37 -17.02
C ILE A 57 -0.80 -0.20 -17.95
N THR A 58 -1.85 0.51 -18.35
CA THR A 58 -1.70 1.71 -19.19
C THR A 58 -1.03 2.84 -18.41
N THR A 59 -1.32 2.98 -17.12
CA THR A 59 -0.66 3.96 -16.23
C THR A 59 0.83 3.69 -16.11
N CYS A 60 1.25 2.43 -15.93
CA CYS A 60 2.66 2.04 -15.97
C CYS A 60 3.35 2.44 -17.27
N ALA A 61 2.69 2.21 -18.40
CA ALA A 61 3.25 2.44 -19.72
C ALA A 61 3.34 3.94 -20.09
N THR A 62 2.58 4.80 -19.41
CA THR A 62 2.41 6.21 -19.83
C THR A 62 2.98 7.24 -18.87
N THR A 63 3.31 6.90 -17.62
CA THR A 63 3.91 7.81 -16.62
C THR A 63 3.25 9.20 -16.56
N ALA A 64 1.91 9.24 -16.60
CA ALA A 64 1.17 10.46 -16.31
C ALA A 64 1.14 10.69 -14.78
N PRO A 65 1.31 11.94 -14.28
CA PRO A 65 1.75 12.21 -12.91
C PRO A 65 0.64 12.20 -11.84
N THR A 66 -0.45 11.46 -12.03
CA THR A 66 -1.59 11.42 -11.09
C THR A 66 -1.42 10.44 -9.93
N GLY A 67 -0.23 9.86 -9.76
CA GLY A 67 0.05 8.93 -8.68
C GLY A 67 1.53 8.63 -8.55
N THR A 68 1.90 7.98 -7.44
CA THR A 68 3.28 7.58 -7.17
C THR A 68 3.53 6.17 -7.69
N VAL A 69 4.57 6.04 -8.53
CA VAL A 69 5.13 4.74 -8.93
C VAL A 69 6.45 4.57 -8.18
N LEU A 70 6.57 3.47 -7.44
CA LEU A 70 7.82 3.11 -6.76
C LEU A 70 8.51 2.00 -7.53
N GLU A 71 9.75 2.23 -7.95
CA GLU A 71 10.65 1.16 -8.36
C GLU A 71 11.19 0.49 -7.09
N MET A 72 11.01 -0.82 -6.98
CA MET A 72 11.43 -1.58 -5.81
C MET A 72 12.47 -2.64 -6.17
N THR A 73 13.37 -2.88 -5.22
CA THR A 73 14.26 -4.05 -5.27
C THR A 73 13.43 -5.34 -5.13
N ASP A 74 13.94 -6.43 -5.69
CA ASP A 74 13.26 -7.74 -5.64
C ASP A 74 12.87 -8.13 -4.21
N ASP A 75 13.77 -7.96 -3.25
CA ASP A 75 13.53 -8.30 -1.84
C ASP A 75 12.35 -7.53 -1.22
N VAL A 76 12.18 -6.25 -1.56
CA VAL A 76 11.10 -5.42 -1.02
C VAL A 76 9.79 -5.79 -1.72
N ALA A 77 9.83 -5.98 -3.04
CA ALA A 77 8.67 -6.44 -3.78
C ALA A 77 8.20 -7.82 -3.30
N ASP A 78 9.12 -8.75 -3.01
CA ASP A 78 8.79 -10.06 -2.47
C ASP A 78 8.26 -9.95 -1.03
N ALA A 79 8.84 -9.10 -0.18
CA ALA A 79 8.33 -8.82 1.16
C ALA A 79 6.91 -8.24 1.11
N LEU A 80 6.59 -7.34 0.17
CA LEU A 80 5.24 -6.81 -0.02
C LEU A 80 4.21 -7.88 -0.39
N LEU A 81 4.64 -8.90 -1.13
CA LEU A 81 3.79 -9.98 -1.60
C LEU A 81 3.63 -11.13 -0.60
N THR A 82 4.60 -11.30 0.29
CA THR A 82 4.68 -12.36 1.31
C THR A 82 4.30 -11.89 2.71
N ALA A 83 4.41 -10.59 3.02
CA ALA A 83 4.02 -10.05 4.31
C ALA A 83 2.50 -10.16 4.49
N ASN A 84 2.15 -11.11 5.37
CA ASN A 84 0.82 -11.44 5.88
C ASN A 84 -0.12 -12.14 4.88
N GLU A 85 -0.12 -13.46 5.02
CA GLU A 85 -1.30 -14.34 4.94
C GLU A 85 -2.43 -13.90 5.90
N SER A 86 -2.79 -12.61 5.91
CA SER A 86 -4.12 -12.19 6.36
C SER A 86 -5.03 -12.34 5.17
N ASP A 87 -5.55 -13.56 5.05
CA ASP A 87 -6.73 -13.95 4.29
C ASP A 87 -7.64 -12.74 3.96
N PRO A 88 -8.02 -12.52 2.68
CA PRO A 88 -8.97 -11.48 2.28
C PRO A 88 -10.37 -11.62 2.91
N GLY A 89 -10.59 -12.58 3.82
CA GLY A 89 -11.86 -12.88 4.47
C GLY A 89 -12.27 -11.98 5.64
N THR A 90 -11.48 -11.00 6.08
CA THR A 90 -11.98 -10.06 7.11
C THR A 90 -12.50 -8.80 6.44
N ASP A 91 -13.82 -8.71 6.36
CA ASP A 91 -14.61 -7.53 5.97
C ASP A 91 -14.27 -6.35 6.90
N ARG A 92 -13.11 -5.73 6.68
CA ARG A 92 -12.68 -4.56 7.44
C ARG A 92 -13.48 -3.38 6.90
N ALA A 93 -14.41 -2.89 7.72
CA ALA A 93 -15.07 -1.62 7.51
C ALA A 93 -14.03 -0.50 7.54
N GLY A 94 -13.83 0.18 6.41
CA GLY A 94 -12.92 1.32 6.30
C GLY A 94 -12.20 1.41 4.95
N PRO A 95 -11.60 2.58 4.66
CA PRO A 95 -10.98 2.83 3.38
C PRO A 95 -9.75 1.94 3.17
N VAL A 96 -9.55 1.50 1.93
CA VAL A 96 -8.43 0.64 1.53
C VAL A 96 -7.73 1.18 0.29
N ALA A 97 -6.46 0.85 0.10
CA ALA A 97 -5.73 1.09 -1.13
C ALA A 97 -5.22 -0.23 -1.70
N VAL A 98 -5.15 -0.33 -3.02
CA VAL A 98 -4.65 -1.51 -3.72
C VAL A 98 -3.22 -1.24 -4.17
N ALA A 99 -2.30 -2.06 -3.71
CA ALA A 99 -0.95 -2.15 -4.25
C ALA A 99 -0.97 -3.06 -5.48
N VAL A 100 -0.47 -2.56 -6.61
CA VAL A 100 -0.35 -3.29 -7.87
C VAL A 100 1.12 -3.37 -8.25
N LEU A 101 1.66 -4.58 -8.28
CA LEU A 101 2.98 -4.88 -8.80
C LEU A 101 2.84 -5.38 -10.23
N VAL A 102 3.41 -4.66 -11.20
CA VAL A 102 3.40 -5.08 -12.61
C VAL A 102 4.72 -5.75 -12.96
N ASP A 103 4.67 -7.02 -13.39
CA ASP A 103 5.78 -7.81 -13.90
C ASP A 103 5.43 -8.37 -15.30
N PRO A 104 6.28 -8.32 -16.34
CA PRO A 104 7.47 -7.49 -16.51
C PRO A 104 7.14 -6.18 -17.24
N PRO A 105 7.89 -5.11 -16.97
CA PRO A 105 9.04 -4.88 -17.85
C PRO A 105 10.31 -4.59 -17.06
N ALA A 106 11.27 -5.54 -17.00
CA ALA A 106 12.65 -5.43 -16.50
C ALA A 106 12.90 -4.82 -15.08
N ARG A 107 11.90 -4.19 -14.46
CA ARG A 107 11.92 -3.43 -13.21
C ARG A 107 10.56 -3.63 -12.54
N ARG A 108 10.58 -3.93 -11.24
CA ARG A 108 9.38 -4.15 -10.43
C ARG A 108 8.76 -2.80 -10.06
N LEU A 109 7.69 -2.42 -10.77
CA LEU A 109 6.97 -1.17 -10.56
C LEU A 109 5.75 -1.40 -9.67
N LEU A 110 5.69 -0.66 -8.57
CA LEU A 110 4.57 -0.69 -7.63
C LEU A 110 3.72 0.57 -7.75
N LEU A 111 2.42 0.39 -7.97
CA LEU A 111 1.41 1.44 -8.01
C LEU A 111 0.45 1.29 -6.83
N TRP A 112 -0.05 2.42 -6.35
CA TRP A 112 -1.04 2.47 -5.28
C TRP A 112 -2.32 3.11 -5.80
N ILE A 113 -3.43 2.37 -5.75
CA ILE A 113 -4.71 2.78 -6.31
C ILE A 113 -5.74 2.88 -5.20
N GLY A 114 -6.53 3.95 -5.18
CA GLY A 114 -7.56 4.20 -4.18
C GLY A 114 -7.60 5.66 -3.75
N PRO A 115 -8.21 5.96 -2.60
CA PRO A 115 -8.84 5.01 -1.68
C PRO A 115 -10.13 4.42 -2.26
N PHE A 116 -10.35 3.14 -1.99
CA PHE A 116 -11.65 2.49 -2.12
C PHE A 116 -12.40 2.61 -0.78
N PRO A 117 -13.74 2.69 -0.80
CA PRO A 117 -14.52 2.83 0.44
C PRO A 117 -14.40 1.61 1.36
N ASP A 118 -14.21 0.41 0.79
CA ASP A 118 -14.08 -0.85 1.52
C ASP A 118 -13.37 -1.92 0.69
N THR A 119 -13.12 -3.07 1.33
CA THR A 119 -12.48 -4.23 0.69
C THR A 119 -13.32 -4.78 -0.47
N THR A 120 -14.66 -4.75 -0.38
CA THR A 120 -15.56 -5.27 -1.42
C THR A 120 -15.46 -4.46 -2.72
N ALA A 121 -15.39 -3.14 -2.62
CA ALA A 121 -15.18 -2.24 -3.75
C ALA A 121 -13.82 -2.47 -4.40
N ALA A 122 -12.75 -2.58 -3.59
CA ALA A 122 -11.41 -2.88 -4.09
C ALA A 122 -11.35 -4.26 -4.80
N GLN A 123 -11.98 -5.29 -4.23
CA GLN A 123 -12.06 -6.61 -4.85
C GLN A 123 -12.86 -6.63 -6.15
N SER A 124 -13.94 -5.84 -6.22
CA SER A 124 -14.74 -5.69 -7.45
C SER A 124 -13.92 -5.03 -8.56
N TRP A 125 -13.16 -3.98 -8.20
CA TRP A 125 -12.20 -3.34 -9.11
C TRP A 125 -11.12 -4.32 -9.58
N LEU A 126 -10.53 -5.11 -8.67
CA LEU A 126 -9.50 -6.10 -8.98
C LEU A 126 -9.96 -7.11 -10.03
N LYS A 127 -11.18 -7.63 -9.89
CA LYS A 127 -11.79 -8.56 -10.87
C LYS A 127 -11.93 -7.93 -12.25
N GLN A 128 -12.30 -6.65 -12.33
CA GLN A 128 -12.40 -5.93 -13.60
C GLN A 128 -11.03 -5.69 -14.21
N ALA A 129 -10.07 -5.18 -13.43
CA ALA A 129 -8.71 -4.90 -13.89
C ALA A 129 -8.01 -6.16 -14.42
N SER A 130 -8.10 -7.28 -13.69
CA SER A 130 -7.50 -8.56 -14.14
C SER A 130 -8.13 -9.14 -15.41
N THR A 131 -9.36 -8.74 -15.77
CA THR A 131 -10.00 -9.13 -17.02
C THR A 131 -9.49 -8.31 -18.22
N VAL A 132 -9.07 -7.06 -18.00
CA VAL A 132 -8.57 -6.14 -19.04
C VAL A 132 -7.11 -6.45 -19.42
N SER A 133 -6.32 -7.02 -18.50
CA SER A 133 -4.88 -7.21 -18.62
C SER A 133 -4.35 -8.14 -19.71
N GLY A 134 -5.22 -8.75 -20.54
CA GLY A 134 -4.84 -9.31 -21.84
C GLY A 134 -3.51 -10.08 -21.89
N GLY A 135 -3.30 -11.02 -20.95
CA GLY A 135 -2.28 -12.08 -20.97
C GLY A 135 -0.78 -11.70 -21.01
N THR A 136 -0.41 -10.43 -21.21
CA THR A 136 1.00 -10.06 -21.48
C THR A 136 1.74 -9.60 -20.21
N TYR A 137 1.01 -9.07 -19.22
CA TYR A 137 1.57 -8.62 -17.95
C TYR A 137 1.02 -9.45 -16.79
N ARG A 138 1.90 -9.97 -15.95
CA ARG A 138 1.57 -10.53 -14.64
C ARG A 138 1.48 -9.38 -13.63
N ALA A 139 0.28 -8.89 -13.37
CA ALA A 139 0.05 -7.97 -12.27
C ALA A 139 -0.26 -8.77 -10.99
N THR A 140 0.58 -8.65 -9.96
CA THR A 140 0.24 -9.15 -8.61
C THR A 140 -0.36 -8.02 -7.82
N MET A 141 -1.53 -8.24 -7.22
CA MET A 141 -2.31 -7.18 -6.59
C MET A 141 -2.67 -7.54 -5.14
N ARG A 142 -2.58 -6.56 -4.24
CA ARG A 142 -2.87 -6.71 -2.81
C ARG A 142 -3.68 -5.53 -2.28
N VAL A 143 -4.66 -5.81 -1.41
CA VAL A 143 -5.47 -4.79 -0.75
C VAL A 143 -4.83 -4.46 0.61
N HIS A 144 -4.61 -3.19 0.88
CA HIS A 144 -4.07 -2.67 2.12
C HIS A 144 -5.10 -1.77 2.81
N PRO A 145 -5.42 -2.03 4.09
CA PRO A 145 -6.22 -1.09 4.86
C PRO A 145 -5.46 0.24 5.02
N LEU A 146 -6.19 1.35 4.92
CA LEU A 146 -5.65 2.66 5.24
C LEU A 146 -5.89 2.94 6.73
N HIS A 147 -4.80 2.94 7.48
CA HIS A 147 -4.84 3.19 8.92
C HIS A 147 -4.93 4.70 9.19
N ALA A 148 -5.86 5.09 10.07
CA ALA A 148 -5.90 6.47 10.56
C ALA A 148 -4.67 6.73 11.45
N THR A 149 -4.02 7.87 11.24
CA THR A 149 -2.80 8.28 11.97
C THR A 149 -3.00 8.43 13.48
N ASP A 150 -4.25 8.61 13.92
CA ASP A 150 -4.63 8.79 15.34
C ASP A 150 -4.83 7.48 16.11
N VAL A 151 -4.73 6.32 15.45
CA VAL A 151 -4.78 5.04 16.14
C VAL A 151 -3.44 4.87 16.85
N ALA A 152 -3.43 5.14 18.15
CA ALA A 152 -2.33 4.79 19.03
C ALA A 152 -1.90 3.35 18.73
N GLU A 153 -0.66 3.17 18.28
CA GLU A 153 -0.12 1.84 18.06
C GLU A 153 -0.20 1.06 19.38
N PRO A 154 -0.56 -0.23 19.37
CA PRO A 154 -0.36 -1.05 20.54
C PRO A 154 1.14 -1.04 20.84
N GLU A 155 1.53 -0.51 22.00
CA GLU A 155 2.86 -0.71 22.54
C GLU A 155 3.14 -2.22 22.50
N VAL A 156 4.09 -2.62 21.66
CA VAL A 156 4.68 -3.95 21.76
C VAL A 156 5.54 -3.91 23.02
N GLY A 157 4.88 -4.08 24.17
CA GLY A 157 5.55 -4.17 25.46
C GLY A 157 6.58 -5.30 25.41
N PRO A 158 7.73 -5.16 26.09
CA PRO A 158 8.71 -6.24 26.14
C PRO A 158 8.02 -7.49 26.68
N LYS A 159 8.08 -8.60 25.92
CA LYS A 159 7.72 -9.93 26.43
C LYS A 159 8.56 -10.18 27.68
N THR A 160 7.96 -10.00 28.86
CA THR A 160 8.56 -10.45 30.12
C THR A 160 8.62 -11.96 30.04
N THR A 161 9.77 -12.50 29.65
CA THR A 161 10.06 -13.93 29.78
C THR A 161 10.14 -14.21 31.29
N GLY A 162 9.01 -14.61 31.87
CA GLY A 162 8.95 -15.11 33.23
C GLY A 162 9.90 -16.29 33.37
N THR A 163 10.96 -16.07 34.13
CA THR A 163 11.88 -17.11 34.58
C THR A 163 11.10 -18.06 35.50
N VAL A 164 11.06 -19.33 35.14
CA VAL A 164 10.53 -20.39 36.00
C VAL A 164 11.59 -20.66 37.07
N ALA A 165 11.21 -20.50 38.34
CA ALA A 165 11.97 -20.97 39.49
C ALA A 165 11.57 -22.41 39.84
#